data_AF-A0A9W9KJJ5-F1
#
_entry.id   AF-A0A9W9KJJ5-F1
#
_cell.length_a   1.000
_cell.length_b   1.000
_cell.length_c   1.000
_cell.angle_alpha   90.00
_cell.angle_beta   90.00
_cell.angle_gamma   90.00
#
_symmetry.space_group_name_H-M   'P 1'
#
loop_
_entity.id
_entity.type
_entity.pdbx_description
1 polymer ?
#
loop_
_entity_poly.entity_id
_entity_poly.type
_entity_poly.pdbx_seq_one_letter_code
_entity_poly.pdbx_strand_id
1 'polypeptide(L)'
;MVMPDFTCNPEEIYDFAHWAFSSDGLPNLQVLACGDFSYDERYSKFNVLLCKSDNGYQTLTPSNGSSWDLVQDNMDMLAACPLEDILE
;
A
#
# COMPACT_ATOMS: atom_id res chain seq x y z
N MET A 1 21.82 4.66 -12.29
CA MET A 1 20.40 4.85 -12.60
C MET A 1 19.73 5.18 -11.28
N VAL A 2 19.42 6.45 -11.04
CA VAL A 2 18.76 6.89 -9.81
C VAL A 2 17.28 6.69 -10.10
N MET A 3 16.67 5.66 -9.52
CA MET A 3 15.21 5.60 -9.51
C MET A 3 14.74 6.85 -8.74
N PRO A 4 13.78 7.62 -9.27
CA PRO A 4 13.21 8.71 -8.49
C PRO A 4 12.73 8.12 -7.17
N ASP A 5 13.10 8.76 -6.06
CA ASP A 5 12.66 8.42 -4.71
C ASP A 5 11.13 8.53 -4.65
N PHE A 6 10.40 7.53 -5.17
CA PHE A 6 9.00 7.27 -4.80
C PHE A 6 9.01 6.59 -3.43
N THR A 7 9.67 7.22 -2.46
CA THR A 7 9.48 6.87 -1.06
C THR A 7 8.14 7.47 -0.67
N CYS A 8 7.13 6.62 -0.50
CA CYS A 8 5.90 7.00 0.16
C CYS A 8 6.27 7.71 1.46
N ASN A 9 6.06 9.03 1.55
CA ASN A 9 6.36 9.75 2.78
C ASN A 9 5.45 9.17 3.87
N PRO A 10 6.01 8.55 4.92
CA PRO A 10 5.19 7.87 5.91
C PRO A 10 4.20 8.81 6.59
N GLU A 11 4.52 10.09 6.80
CA GLU A 11 3.57 11.03 7.42
C GLU A 11 2.37 11.30 6.52
N GLU A 12 2.59 11.56 5.23
CA GLU A 12 1.52 11.82 4.27
C GLU A 12 0.59 10.62 4.09
N ILE A 13 1.13 9.40 4.14
CA ILE A 13 0.29 8.19 3.99
C ILE A 13 -0.58 7.95 5.21
N TYR A 14 -0.09 8.27 6.42
CA TYR A 14 -0.89 8.17 7.64
C TYR A 14 -1.98 9.25 7.71
N ASP A 15 -1.70 10.46 7.25
CA ASP A 15 -2.70 11.53 7.13
C ASP A 15 -3.76 11.18 6.10
N PHE A 16 -3.35 10.68 4.94
CA PHE A 16 -4.28 10.20 3.92
C PHE A 16 -5.11 9.03 4.45
N ALA A 17 -4.51 8.05 5.12
CA ALA A 17 -5.23 6.93 5.71
C ALA A 17 -6.25 7.38 6.76
N HIS A 18 -5.90 8.36 7.60
CA HIS A 18 -6.82 8.92 8.58
C HIS A 18 -8.09 9.47 7.92
N TRP A 19 -7.94 10.27 6.85
CA TRP A 19 -9.08 10.74 6.09
C TRP A 19 -9.80 9.59 5.35
N ALA A 20 -9.06 8.75 4.62
CA ALA A 20 -9.62 7.73 3.74
C ALA A 20 -10.46 6.68 4.48
N PHE A 21 -10.07 6.31 5.72
CA PHE A 21 -10.83 5.37 6.55
C PHE A 21 -11.86 6.04 7.46
N SER A 22 -11.95 7.38 7.47
CA SER A 22 -12.96 8.12 8.22
C SER A 22 -14.36 8.00 7.60
N SER A 23 -15.37 8.55 8.29
CA SER A 23 -16.74 8.64 7.78
C SER A 23 -16.88 9.47 6.51
N ASP A 24 -15.99 10.46 6.31
CA ASP A 24 -16.02 11.38 5.16
C ASP A 24 -15.08 10.91 4.02
N GLY A 25 -14.40 9.78 4.22
CA GLY A 25 -13.43 9.22 3.30
C GLY A 25 -14.04 8.28 2.25
N LEU A 26 -13.38 7.14 2.07
CA LEU A 26 -13.72 6.12 1.08
C LEU A 26 -14.44 4.96 1.77
N PRO A 27 -15.79 4.88 1.70
CA PRO A 27 -16.56 3.94 2.50
C PRO A 27 -16.28 2.46 2.16
N ASN A 28 -15.88 2.19 0.91
CA ASN A 28 -15.59 0.85 0.41
C ASN A 28 -14.09 0.50 0.41
N LEU A 29 -13.22 1.40 0.90
CA LEU A 29 -11.79 1.13 0.97
C LEU A 29 -11.52 0.11 2.09
N GLN A 30 -10.84 -0.98 1.74
CA GLN A 30 -10.50 -2.04 2.69
C GLN A 30 -9.02 -1.99 3.08
N VAL A 31 -8.15 -1.82 2.08
CA VAL A 31 -6.70 -1.82 2.24
C VAL A 31 -6.11 -0.65 1.47
N LEU A 32 -5.09 -0.04 2.06
CA LEU A 32 -4.22 0.92 1.43
C LEU A 32 -2.82 0.32 1.36
N ALA A 33 -2.27 0.29 0.15
CA ALA A 33 -0.92 -0.21 -0.13
C ALA A 33 -0.09 0.92 -0.74
N CYS A 34 1.04 1.24 -0.12
CA CYS A 34 1.93 2.31 -0.59
C CYS A 34 3.38 1.85 -0.51
N GLY A 35 4.13 2.08 -1.58
CA GLY A 35 5.54 1.69 -1.68
C GLY A 35 5.82 0.92 -2.97
N ASP A 36 7.03 0.36 -3.02
CA ASP A 36 7.49 -0.45 -4.14
C ASP A 36 7.40 -1.93 -3.77
N PHE A 37 6.38 -2.60 -4.29
CA PHE A 37 6.14 -4.03 -4.07
C PHE A 37 6.87 -4.90 -5.11
N SER A 38 7.59 -4.29 -6.06
CA SER A 38 8.36 -5.01 -7.08
C SER A 38 9.67 -5.59 -6.53
N TYR A 39 10.39 -6.32 -7.38
CA TYR A 39 11.71 -6.90 -7.08
C TYR A 39 11.77 -7.76 -5.79
N ASP A 40 10.85 -8.73 -5.66
CA ASP A 40 10.93 -9.79 -4.65
C ASP A 40 11.10 -9.23 -3.22
N GLU A 41 10.26 -8.25 -2.87
CA GLU A 41 10.18 -7.65 -1.54
C GLU A 41 11.46 -6.94 -1.06
N ARG A 42 12.41 -6.62 -1.95
CA ARG A 42 13.64 -5.88 -1.58
C ARG A 42 13.38 -4.54 -0.89
N TYR A 43 12.25 -3.92 -1.19
CA TYR A 43 11.82 -2.65 -0.61
C TYR A 43 10.70 -2.81 0.42
N SER A 44 10.37 -4.04 0.84
CA SER A 44 9.30 -4.35 1.82
C SER A 44 9.39 -3.54 3.10
N LYS A 45 10.60 -3.21 3.57
CA LYS A 45 10.84 -2.38 4.76
C LYS A 45 10.32 -0.94 4.64
N PHE A 46 10.07 -0.46 3.44
CA PHE A 46 9.51 0.86 3.15
C PHE A 46 8.05 0.79 2.69
N ASN A 47 7.50 -0.41 2.51
CA ASN A 47 6.13 -0.59 2.09
C ASN A 47 5.20 -0.46 3.29
N VAL A 48 4.14 0.30 3.10
CA VAL A 48 3.11 0.55 4.09
C VAL A 48 1.84 -0.12 3.61
N LEU A 49 1.36 -1.07 4.41
CA LEU A 49 0.06 -1.71 4.23
C LEU A 49 -0.82 -1.34 5.43
N LEU A 50 -1.95 -0.70 5.17
CA LEU A 50 -2.92 -0.29 6.20
C LEU A 50 -4.29 -0.86 5.86
N CYS A 51 -5.04 -1.24 6.88
CA CYS A 51 -6.42 -1.67 6.72
C CYS A 51 -7.35 -0.96 7.70
N LYS A 52 -8.64 -1.00 7.37
CA LYS A 52 -9.68 -0.44 8.22
C LYS A 52 -9.76 -1.20 9.55
N SER A 53 -9.98 -0.46 10.63
CA SER A 53 -10.20 -0.97 11.98
C SER A 53 -11.39 -0.26 12.61
N ASP A 54 -11.91 -0.81 13.70
CA ASP A 54 -13.06 -0.22 14.41
C ASP A 54 -12.79 1.21 14.90
N ASN A 55 -11.51 1.51 15.20
CA ASN A 55 -11.06 2.83 15.68
C ASN A 55 -10.31 3.63 14.60
N GLY A 56 -10.58 3.37 13.32
CA GLY A 56 -9.94 4.07 12.19
C GLY A 56 -9.17 3.10 11.29
N TYR A 57 -7.85 3.07 11.44
CA TYR A 57 -6.99 2.18 10.65
C TYR A 57 -5.87 1.57 11.50
N GLN A 58 -5.29 0.49 10.99
CA GLN A 58 -4.17 -0.21 11.62
C GLN A 58 -3.20 -0.72 10.55
N THR A 59 -1.98 -1.07 10.95
CA THR A 59 -1.04 -1.78 10.09
C THR A 59 -1.60 -3.16 9.72
N LEU A 60 -1.58 -3.48 8.43
CA LEU A 60 -2.00 -4.77 7.95
C LEU A 60 -0.93 -5.81 8.26
N THR A 61 -1.35 -6.92 8.85
CA THR A 61 -0.54 -8.07 9.20
C THR A 61 -1.23 -9.36 8.75
N PRO A 62 -0.52 -10.50 8.69
CA PRO A 62 -1.15 -11.79 8.38
C PRO A 62 -2.33 -12.16 9.29
N SER A 63 -2.42 -11.56 10.49
CA SER A 63 -3.52 -11.79 11.44
C SER A 63 -4.84 -11.14 11.02
N ASN A 64 -4.83 -10.21 10.06
CA ASN A 64 -6.03 -9.51 9.59
C ASN A 64 -6.87 -10.33 8.59
N GLY A 65 -6.50 -11.60 8.34
CA GLY A 65 -7.29 -12.58 7.57
C GLY A 65 -7.67 -12.05 6.19
N SER A 66 -8.97 -11.83 5.98
CA SER A 66 -9.53 -11.38 4.68
C SER A 66 -8.85 -10.16 4.05
N SER A 67 -8.40 -9.17 4.84
CA SER A 67 -7.69 -8.02 4.30
C SER A 67 -6.26 -8.36 3.86
N TRP A 68 -5.62 -9.31 4.55
CA TRP A 68 -4.32 -9.84 4.15
C TRP A 68 -4.44 -10.67 2.87
N ASP A 69 -5.46 -11.54 2.80
CA ASP A 69 -5.76 -12.36 1.63
C ASP A 69 -6.01 -11.49 0.40
N LEU A 70 -6.75 -10.39 0.53
CA LEU A 70 -6.98 -9.44 -0.56
C LEU A 70 -5.68 -8.87 -1.13
N VAL A 71 -4.70 -8.56 -0.30
CA VAL A 71 -3.39 -8.08 -0.78
C VAL A 71 -2.66 -9.20 -1.49
N GLN A 72 -2.57 -10.37 -0.87
CA GLN A 72 -1.90 -11.55 -1.43
C GLN A 72 -2.47 -11.94 -2.80
N ASP A 73 -3.79 -11.95 -2.94
CA ASP A 73 -4.50 -12.29 -4.18
C ASP A 73 -4.25 -11.27 -5.32
N ASN A 74 -3.78 -10.07 -4.99
CA ASN A 74 -3.46 -9.00 -5.96
C ASN A 74 -1.96 -8.63 -5.95
N MET A 75 -1.10 -9.45 -5.31
CA MET A 75 0.33 -9.16 -5.22
C MET A 75 1.03 -9.20 -6.58
N ASP A 76 0.50 -9.97 -7.53
CA ASP A 76 0.96 -9.99 -8.91
C ASP A 76 0.82 -8.63 -9.60
N MET A 77 -0.28 -7.92 -9.35
CA MET A 77 -0.50 -6.55 -9.82
C MET A 77 0.39 -5.55 -9.06
N LEU A 78 0.49 -5.68 -7.73
CA LEU A 78 1.30 -4.76 -6.91
C LEU A 78 2.80 -4.87 -7.22
N ALA A 79 3.28 -6.09 -7.46
CA ALA A 79 4.68 -6.36 -7.76
C ALA A 79 5.05 -6.16 -9.24
N ALA A 80 4.08 -5.76 -10.08
CA ALA A 80 4.35 -5.45 -11.47
C ALA A 80 5.37 -4.31 -11.56
N CYS A 81 6.54 -4.59 -12.14
CA CYS A 81 7.51 -3.54 -12.41
C CYS A 81 6.89 -2.51 -13.36
N PRO A 82 7.17 -1.20 -13.15
CA PRO A 82 6.99 -0.21 -14.20
C PRO A 82 8.08 -0.44 -15.26
N LEU A 83 7.96 -1.52 -16.03
CA LEU A 83 8.77 -1.79 -17.21
C LEU A 83 7.92 -1.48 -18.43
N GLU A 84 7.68 -0.19 -18.63
CA GLU A 84 7.77 0.40 -19.95
C GLU A 84 8.45 1.75 -19.74
N ASP A 85 9.78 1.69 -19.76
CA ASP A 85 10.57 2.74 -20.37
C ASP A 85 9.86 3.07 -21.71
N ILE A 86 8.99 4.08 -21.72
CA ILE A 86 8.56 4.78 -22.92
C ILE A 86 9.82 5.50 -23.41
N LEU A 87 10.74 4.72 -23.97
CA LEU A 87 11.86 5.22 -24.74
C LEU A 87 11.28 5.58 -26.10
N GLU A 88 10.86 6.84 -26.22
CA GLU A 88 10.77 7.51 -27.52
C GLU A 88 12.18 7.95 -27.97
#